data_AF-A0A9I9D1Z8-F1
#
_entry.id   AF-A0A9I9D1Z8-F1
#
_cell.length_a   1.000
_cell.length_b   1.000
_cell.length_c   1.000
_cell.angle_alpha   90.00
_cell.angle_beta   90.00
_cell.angle_gamma   90.00
#
_symmetry.space_group_name_H-M   'P 1'
#
loop_
_entity.id
_entity.type
_entity.pdbx_description
1 polymer ?
#
loop_
_entity_poly.entity_id
_entity_poly.type
_entity_poly.pdbx_seq_one_letter_code
_entity_poly.pdbx_strand_id
1 'polypeptide(L)'
;MTNRGPGSVIMILSWIITLYTLWQMVEMHEMVPGKRFDRYHELGQHAFGEKLGLWIVVPQQLTVEIGVNIVYMVTGGKSLKKFHETVCPSCSQIKTSYFIVIFASLHFVLSHLPNFNSISGVSLAAAVMSLSYSTIAWVASLEKGVQPNVDYSYKASSTSEGVFHFLSGLGEVAFAFAGHNVVLEIQATIPSTPEKPSKGPMWKGVILAYLVVALCYFPVAFIGYWVFGNTVEDNILISLEKPAWLIATANMFVVIHVIGSYQIYAMPVFDMIETLLVKRLKFKPCFRLRFITRSLYVAFTMLVGIAVPFFGGLLGFFGGLAFAPTTYFICIVFGVLLMVLSPIGGLRTLILSAKNYRFFS
;
A
#
# COMPACT_ATOMS: atom_id res chain seq x y z
N MET A 1 21.41 -3.63 -23.36
CA MET A 1 20.88 -4.68 -22.45
C MET A 1 21.29 -4.49 -20.98
N THR A 2 21.99 -3.41 -20.59
CA THR A 2 22.69 -3.33 -19.28
C THR A 2 22.00 -2.54 -18.16
N ASN A 3 20.87 -1.85 -18.39
CA ASN A 3 20.25 -0.96 -17.37
C ASN A 3 19.13 -1.59 -16.52
N ARG A 4 18.78 -2.88 -16.71
CA ARG A 4 17.71 -3.55 -15.92
C ARG A 4 18.18 -4.10 -14.58
N GLY A 5 19.50 -4.19 -14.37
CA GLY A 5 20.10 -4.92 -13.25
C GLY A 5 19.67 -4.44 -11.86
N PRO A 6 19.84 -3.15 -11.52
CA PRO A 6 19.60 -2.69 -10.16
C PRO A 6 18.15 -2.87 -9.70
N GLY A 7 17.17 -2.50 -10.52
CA GLY A 7 15.75 -2.62 -10.18
C GLY A 7 15.30 -4.07 -9.96
N SER A 8 15.69 -4.98 -10.86
CA SER A 8 15.38 -6.41 -10.72
C SER A 8 16.02 -7.03 -9.48
N VAL A 9 17.28 -6.68 -9.20
CA VAL A 9 17.99 -7.18 -8.00
C VAL A 9 17.31 -6.67 -6.73
N ILE A 10 17.00 -5.37 -6.65
CA ILE A 10 16.32 -4.79 -5.49
C ILE A 10 14.96 -5.42 -5.26
N MET A 11 14.17 -5.63 -6.32
CA MET A 11 12.86 -6.27 -6.21
C MET A 11 12.94 -7.71 -5.68
N ILE A 12 13.86 -8.53 -6.21
CA ILE A 12 14.03 -9.93 -5.77
C ILE A 12 14.54 -9.98 -4.33
N LEU A 13 15.57 -9.17 -4.00
CA LEU A 13 16.09 -9.10 -2.64
C LEU A 13 15.02 -8.63 -1.65
N SER A 14 14.23 -7.62 -2.04
CA SER A 14 13.13 -7.12 -1.22
C SER A 14 12.11 -8.22 -0.95
N TRP A 15 11.68 -8.96 -1.98
CA TRP A 15 10.75 -10.09 -1.80
C TRP A 15 11.30 -11.17 -0.84
N ILE A 16 12.58 -11.53 -0.96
CA ILE A 16 13.22 -12.52 -0.06
C ILE A 16 13.29 -11.99 1.38
N ILE A 17 13.79 -10.76 1.56
CA ILE A 17 13.97 -10.17 2.89
C ILE A 17 12.61 -9.99 3.57
N THR A 18 11.62 -9.49 2.85
CA THR A 18 10.27 -9.25 3.39
C THR A 18 9.56 -10.55 3.76
N LEU A 19 9.73 -11.63 2.98
CA LEU A 19 9.23 -12.96 3.35
C LEU A 19 9.85 -13.45 4.66
N TYR A 20 11.17 -13.30 4.78
CA TYR A 20 11.90 -13.69 5.97
C TYR A 20 11.49 -12.86 7.20
N THR A 21 11.39 -11.54 7.09
CA THR A 21 10.97 -10.70 8.22
C THR A 21 9.51 -10.92 8.59
N LEU A 22 8.65 -11.27 7.63
CA LEU A 22 7.25 -11.61 7.91
C LEU A 22 7.12 -12.96 8.63
N TRP A 23 7.93 -13.95 8.27
CA TRP A 23 8.04 -15.21 9.02
C TRP A 23 8.33 -14.96 10.51
N GLN A 24 9.26 -14.05 10.78
CA GLN A 24 9.62 -13.71 12.15
C GLN A 24 8.48 -13.05 12.90
N MET A 25 7.74 -12.15 12.27
CA MET A 25 6.54 -11.56 12.87
C MET A 25 5.52 -12.65 13.25
N VAL A 26 5.34 -13.66 12.40
CA VAL A 26 4.44 -14.79 12.67
C VAL A 26 4.88 -15.62 13.87
N GLU A 27 6.19 -15.89 14.00
CA GLU A 27 6.75 -16.60 15.15
C GLU A 27 6.71 -15.73 16.43
N MET A 28 6.97 -14.43 16.31
CA MET A 28 6.99 -13.49 17.44
C MET A 28 5.62 -13.26 18.07
N HIS A 29 4.52 -13.48 17.33
CA HIS A 29 3.16 -13.40 17.86
C HIS A 29 2.94 -14.29 19.10
N GLU A 30 3.61 -15.44 19.18
CA GLU A 30 3.46 -16.42 20.26
C GLU A 30 4.83 -16.92 20.77
N MET A 31 5.85 -16.06 20.77
CA MET A 31 7.21 -16.44 21.19
C MET A 31 7.35 -16.65 22.71
N VAL A 32 6.43 -16.10 23.51
CA VAL A 32 6.42 -16.24 24.97
C VAL A 32 5.29 -17.20 25.35
N PRO A 33 5.59 -18.31 26.07
CA PRO A 33 4.55 -19.25 26.50
C PRO A 33 3.42 -18.56 27.27
N GLY A 34 2.18 -18.77 26.83
CA GLY A 34 0.98 -18.23 27.47
C GLY A 34 0.67 -16.75 27.15
N LYS A 35 1.46 -16.07 26.32
CA LYS A 35 1.21 -14.69 25.89
C LYS A 35 1.13 -14.59 24.37
N ARG A 36 0.07 -13.97 23.87
CA ARG A 36 -0.07 -13.55 22.47
C ARG A 36 0.20 -12.06 22.36
N PHE A 37 0.90 -11.66 21.31
CA PHE A 37 1.10 -10.25 20.94
C PHE A 37 0.15 -9.94 19.79
N ASP A 38 -1.09 -9.59 20.12
CA ASP A 38 -2.19 -9.43 19.14
C ASP A 38 -2.14 -8.07 18.42
N ARG A 39 -1.25 -7.17 18.86
CA ARG A 39 -1.03 -5.84 18.28
C ARG A 39 0.45 -5.59 18.04
N TYR A 40 0.78 -4.92 16.93
CA TYR A 40 2.15 -4.59 16.57
C TYR A 40 2.87 -3.77 17.66
N HIS A 41 2.18 -2.81 18.29
CA HIS A 41 2.75 -2.03 19.39
C HIS A 41 3.02 -2.85 20.67
N GLU A 42 2.31 -3.95 20.94
CA GLU A 42 2.56 -4.80 22.12
C GLU A 42 3.90 -5.52 22.00
N LEU A 43 4.23 -5.99 20.80
CA LEU A 43 5.52 -6.58 20.50
C LEU A 43 6.64 -5.52 20.66
N GLY A 44 6.40 -4.30 20.18
CA GLY A 44 7.30 -3.16 20.40
C GLY A 44 7.56 -2.85 21.86
N GLN A 45 6.51 -2.84 22.69
CA GLN A 45 6.61 -2.64 24.14
C GLN A 45 7.39 -3.76 24.83
N HIS A 46 7.28 -4.99 24.34
CA HIS A 46 8.06 -6.10 24.86
C HIS A 46 9.54 -6.02 24.49
N ALA A 47 9.85 -5.63 23.25
CA ALA A 47 11.23 -5.52 22.76
C ALA A 47 11.98 -4.32 23.35
N PHE A 48 11.33 -3.15 23.46
CA PHE A 48 11.99 -1.89 23.82
C PHE A 48 11.56 -1.34 25.19
N GLY A 49 10.64 -2.01 25.89
CA GLY A 49 10.04 -1.56 27.15
C GLY A 49 8.75 -0.76 26.97
N GLU A 50 7.93 -0.68 28.03
CA GLU A 50 6.53 -0.22 27.94
C GLU A 50 6.35 1.19 27.36
N LYS A 51 7.25 2.12 27.69
CA LYS A 51 7.18 3.51 27.23
C LYS A 51 7.90 3.70 25.89
N LEU A 52 9.15 3.26 25.82
CA LEU A 52 9.99 3.46 24.64
C LEU A 52 9.44 2.70 23.42
N GLY A 53 8.92 1.48 23.63
CA GLY A 53 8.28 0.71 22.58
C GLY A 53 7.07 1.42 21.97
N LEU A 54 6.24 2.08 22.77
CA LEU A 54 5.13 2.90 22.23
C LEU A 54 5.64 4.09 21.42
N TRP A 55 6.63 4.83 21.94
CA TRP A 55 7.17 6.01 21.27
C TRP A 55 7.87 5.70 19.95
N ILE A 56 8.46 4.52 19.81
CA ILE A 56 9.09 4.08 18.56
C ILE A 56 8.04 3.51 17.61
N VAL A 57 7.21 2.59 18.08
CA VAL A 57 6.37 1.77 17.20
C VAL A 57 5.10 2.48 16.75
N VAL A 58 4.43 3.21 17.65
CA VAL A 58 3.12 3.80 17.34
C VAL A 58 3.20 4.89 16.25
N PRO A 59 4.14 5.86 16.29
CA PRO A 59 4.24 6.85 15.23
C PRO A 59 4.54 6.21 13.88
N GLN A 60 5.37 5.17 13.88
CA GLN A 60 5.74 4.45 12.67
C GLN A 60 4.55 3.67 12.09
N GLN A 61 3.87 2.88 12.93
CA GLN A 61 2.68 2.13 12.55
C GLN A 61 1.57 3.05 12.02
N LEU A 62 1.31 4.18 12.68
CA LEU A 62 0.35 5.16 12.20
C LEU A 62 0.73 5.75 10.85
N THR A 63 1.99 6.12 10.66
CA THR A 63 2.46 6.72 9.41
C THR A 63 2.25 5.75 8.24
N VAL A 64 2.52 4.47 8.47
CA VAL A 64 2.31 3.36 7.54
C VAL A 64 0.83 3.20 7.19
N GLU A 65 -0.03 3.03 8.19
CA GLU A 65 -1.46 2.77 7.99
C GLU A 65 -2.20 3.96 7.35
N ILE A 66 -1.91 5.16 7.84
CA ILE A 66 -2.46 6.42 7.29
C ILE A 66 -1.94 6.66 5.88
N GLY A 67 -0.64 6.47 5.65
CA GLY A 67 -0.01 6.66 4.34
C GLY A 67 -0.61 5.76 3.28
N VAL A 68 -0.81 4.46 3.58
CA VAL A 68 -1.49 3.52 2.67
C VAL A 68 -2.91 3.95 2.36
N ASN A 69 -3.67 4.35 3.38
CA ASN A 69 -5.05 4.78 3.18
C ASN A 69 -5.14 6.05 2.30
N ILE A 70 -4.18 6.97 2.40
CA ILE A 70 -4.07 8.12 1.49
C ILE A 70 -3.74 7.66 0.07
N VAL A 71 -2.78 6.76 -0.10
CA VAL A 71 -2.42 6.20 -1.42
C VAL A 71 -3.61 5.51 -2.07
N TYR A 72 -4.40 4.75 -1.30
CA TYR A 72 -5.61 4.09 -1.80
C TYR A 72 -6.71 5.07 -2.20
N MET A 73 -6.90 6.18 -1.47
CA MET A 73 -7.80 7.26 -1.89
C MET A 73 -7.44 7.80 -3.28
N VAL A 74 -6.16 8.07 -3.51
CA VAL A 74 -5.64 8.55 -4.80
C VAL A 74 -5.77 7.48 -5.89
N THR A 75 -5.44 6.23 -5.57
CA THR A 75 -5.48 5.10 -6.51
C THR A 75 -6.91 4.82 -6.97
N GLY A 76 -7.85 4.70 -6.02
CA GLY A 76 -9.27 4.51 -6.32
C GLY A 76 -9.85 5.65 -7.16
N GLY A 77 -9.54 6.89 -6.79
CA GLY A 77 -9.96 8.06 -7.58
C GLY A 77 -9.39 8.09 -9.00
N LYS A 78 -8.10 7.77 -9.19
CA LYS A 78 -7.49 7.70 -10.52
C LYS A 78 -8.06 6.56 -11.36
N SER A 79 -8.31 5.40 -10.77
CA SER A 79 -8.92 4.27 -11.47
C SER A 79 -10.36 4.54 -11.88
N LEU A 80 -11.17 5.17 -11.02
CA LEU A 80 -12.51 5.65 -11.40
C LEU A 80 -12.47 6.67 -12.53
N LYS A 81 -11.52 7.61 -12.48
CA LYS A 81 -11.31 8.59 -13.55
C LYS A 81 -10.99 7.89 -14.88
N LYS A 82 -10.02 6.97 -14.88
CA LYS A 82 -9.62 6.22 -16.08
C LYS A 82 -10.77 5.37 -16.63
N PHE A 83 -11.57 4.76 -15.75
CA PHE A 83 -12.79 4.05 -16.15
C PHE A 83 -13.77 4.98 -16.88
N HIS A 84 -14.09 6.13 -16.28
CA HIS A 84 -15.00 7.12 -16.88
C HIS A 84 -14.51 7.58 -18.26
N GLU A 85 -13.24 7.95 -18.39
CA GLU A 85 -12.63 8.38 -19.67
C GLU A 85 -12.64 7.28 -20.73
N THR A 86 -12.53 6.02 -20.31
CA THR A 86 -12.50 4.86 -21.22
C THR A 86 -13.90 4.49 -21.72
N VAL A 87 -14.92 4.55 -20.85
CA VAL A 87 -16.31 4.17 -21.18
C VAL A 87 -17.07 5.32 -21.83
N CYS A 88 -16.73 6.57 -21.51
CA CYS A 88 -17.33 7.74 -22.13
C CYS A 88 -16.27 8.72 -22.67
N PRO A 89 -15.66 8.44 -23.84
CA PRO A 89 -14.66 9.33 -24.44
C PRO A 89 -15.21 10.72 -24.80
N SER A 90 -16.52 10.83 -25.03
CA SER A 90 -17.20 12.09 -25.36
C SER A 90 -17.69 12.85 -24.12
N CYS A 91 -17.52 12.33 -22.91
CA CYS A 91 -17.94 13.00 -21.69
C CYS A 91 -17.00 14.17 -21.33
N SER A 92 -17.50 15.08 -20.49
CA SER A 92 -16.69 16.18 -19.97
C SER A 92 -15.52 15.66 -19.12
N GLN A 93 -14.39 16.35 -19.24
CA GLN A 93 -13.18 16.04 -18.47
C GLN A 93 -13.39 16.45 -17.01
N ILE A 94 -13.54 15.45 -16.13
CA ILE A 94 -13.71 15.65 -14.69
C ILE A 94 -12.36 15.50 -13.99
N LYS A 95 -12.08 16.36 -13.01
CA LYS A 95 -10.82 16.34 -12.26
C LYS A 95 -10.75 15.15 -11.32
N THR A 96 -9.52 14.67 -11.09
CA THR A 96 -9.24 13.55 -10.18
C THR A 96 -9.78 13.79 -8.77
N SER A 97 -9.79 15.03 -8.29
CA SER A 97 -10.32 15.40 -6.97
C SER A 97 -11.77 14.96 -6.76
N TYR A 98 -12.64 15.12 -7.76
CA TYR A 98 -14.04 14.66 -7.69
C TYR A 98 -14.13 13.15 -7.63
N PHE A 99 -13.32 12.42 -8.40
CA PHE A 99 -13.29 10.96 -8.34
C PHE A 99 -12.75 10.43 -7.00
N ILE A 100 -11.82 11.15 -6.35
CA ILE A 100 -11.39 10.83 -4.98
C ILE A 100 -12.54 11.01 -3.99
N VAL A 101 -13.35 12.08 -4.13
CA VAL A 101 -14.56 12.27 -3.29
C VAL A 101 -15.57 11.14 -3.51
N ILE A 102 -15.83 10.76 -4.76
CA ILE A 102 -16.73 9.64 -5.10
C ILE A 102 -16.23 8.35 -4.46
N PHE A 103 -14.93 8.04 -4.60
CA PHE A 103 -14.31 6.87 -3.99
C PHE A 103 -14.42 6.91 -2.45
N ALA A 104 -14.11 8.05 -1.83
CA ALA A 104 -14.17 8.25 -0.39
C ALA A 104 -15.58 8.09 0.19
N SER A 105 -16.63 8.42 -0.58
CA SER A 105 -18.03 8.30 -0.13
C SER A 105 -18.38 6.87 0.32
N LEU A 106 -17.83 5.85 -0.34
CA LEU A 106 -17.99 4.45 0.03
C LEU A 106 -17.34 4.14 1.38
N HIS A 107 -16.19 4.76 1.67
CA HIS A 107 -15.48 4.58 2.93
C HIS A 107 -16.17 5.22 4.13
N PHE A 108 -16.92 6.31 3.94
CA PHE A 108 -17.77 6.85 5.00
C PHE A 108 -18.81 5.83 5.45
N VAL A 109 -19.30 4.96 4.56
CA VAL A 109 -20.21 3.87 4.94
C VAL A 109 -19.43 2.68 5.52
N LEU A 110 -18.46 2.15 4.76
CA LEU A 110 -17.76 0.91 5.10
C LEU A 110 -16.89 0.99 6.35
N SER A 111 -16.38 2.18 6.69
CA SER A 111 -15.60 2.38 7.93
C SER A 111 -16.38 2.02 9.20
N HIS A 112 -17.71 1.99 9.14
CA HIS A 112 -18.55 1.63 10.28
C HIS A 112 -18.65 0.13 10.53
N LEU A 113 -18.03 -0.72 9.70
CA LEU A 113 -17.97 -2.16 9.92
C LEU A 113 -17.26 -2.50 11.26
N PRO A 114 -17.71 -3.54 12.00
CA PRO A 114 -17.30 -3.70 13.39
C PRO A 114 -15.81 -4.03 13.58
N ASN A 115 -15.27 -4.95 12.77
CA ASN A 115 -13.93 -5.53 12.93
C ASN A 115 -13.49 -6.28 11.65
N PHE A 116 -12.29 -6.88 11.68
CA PHE A 116 -11.71 -7.68 10.60
C PHE A 116 -12.62 -8.82 10.11
N ASN A 117 -13.29 -9.54 11.01
CA ASN A 117 -14.18 -10.65 10.63
C ASN A 117 -15.35 -10.16 9.76
N SER A 118 -15.83 -8.95 10.03
CA SER A 118 -16.96 -8.33 9.31
C SER A 118 -16.58 -7.85 7.90
N ILE A 119 -15.30 -7.65 7.63
CA ILE A 119 -14.79 -7.28 6.30
C ILE A 119 -14.24 -8.48 5.52
N SER A 120 -14.35 -9.71 6.04
CA SER A 120 -13.80 -10.92 5.41
C SER A 120 -14.27 -11.11 3.96
N GLY A 121 -15.57 -10.93 3.69
CA GLY A 121 -16.11 -10.99 2.32
C GLY A 121 -15.57 -9.90 1.41
N VAL A 122 -15.42 -8.67 1.93
CA VAL A 122 -14.85 -7.53 1.19
C VAL A 122 -13.36 -7.78 0.91
N SER A 123 -12.63 -8.34 1.87
CA SER A 123 -11.21 -8.72 1.76
C SER A 123 -11.00 -9.81 0.72
N LEU A 124 -11.84 -10.86 0.73
CA LEU A 124 -11.79 -11.93 -0.28
C LEU A 124 -12.05 -11.37 -1.69
N ALA A 125 -13.09 -10.55 -1.85
CA ALA A 125 -13.36 -9.89 -3.12
C ALA A 125 -12.15 -9.04 -3.57
N ALA A 126 -11.57 -8.26 -2.66
CA ALA A 126 -10.40 -7.45 -2.95
C ALA A 126 -9.17 -8.29 -3.38
N ALA A 127 -8.96 -9.45 -2.78
CA ALA A 127 -7.88 -10.37 -3.16
C ALA A 127 -8.08 -10.94 -4.57
N VAL A 128 -9.30 -11.40 -4.90
CA VAL A 128 -9.64 -11.93 -6.24
C VAL A 128 -9.49 -10.84 -7.30
N MET A 129 -9.94 -9.61 -7.01
CA MET A 129 -9.78 -8.49 -7.93
C MET A 129 -8.31 -8.11 -8.12
N SER A 130 -7.48 -8.22 -7.07
CA SER A 130 -6.02 -7.96 -7.15
C SER A 130 -5.32 -8.90 -8.13
N LEU A 131 -5.56 -10.19 -7.98
CA LEU A 131 -5.11 -11.22 -8.92
C LEU A 131 -5.61 -10.91 -10.33
N SER A 132 -6.89 -10.59 -10.47
CA SER A 132 -7.50 -10.36 -11.79
C SER A 132 -6.92 -9.15 -12.53
N TYR A 133 -6.83 -7.97 -11.90
CA TYR A 133 -6.32 -6.79 -12.59
C TYR A 133 -4.82 -6.88 -12.88
N SER A 134 -4.04 -7.53 -11.99
CA SER A 134 -2.61 -7.72 -12.22
C SER A 134 -2.37 -8.69 -13.38
N THR A 135 -3.12 -9.79 -13.45
CA THR A 135 -3.13 -10.68 -14.62
C THR A 135 -3.48 -9.94 -15.89
N ILE A 136 -4.55 -9.14 -15.88
CA ILE A 136 -4.91 -8.32 -17.05
C ILE A 136 -3.76 -7.38 -17.43
N ALA A 137 -3.12 -6.72 -16.46
CA ALA A 137 -2.06 -5.76 -16.71
C ALA A 137 -0.86 -6.39 -17.43
N TRP A 138 -0.33 -7.52 -16.94
CA TRP A 138 0.83 -8.14 -17.57
C TRP A 138 0.49 -8.89 -18.85
N VAL A 139 -0.67 -9.57 -18.93
CA VAL A 139 -1.12 -10.24 -20.17
C VAL A 139 -1.37 -9.21 -21.28
N ALA A 140 -2.11 -8.14 -20.99
CA ALA A 140 -2.37 -7.09 -21.99
C ALA A 140 -1.08 -6.38 -22.41
N SER A 141 -0.10 -6.24 -21.51
CA SER A 141 1.22 -5.72 -21.86
C SER A 141 1.96 -6.67 -22.81
N LEU A 142 1.97 -7.99 -22.53
CA LEU A 142 2.56 -8.98 -23.44
C LEU A 142 1.92 -8.95 -24.83
N GLU A 143 0.60 -8.95 -24.89
CA GLU A 143 -0.17 -8.93 -26.15
C GLU A 143 0.07 -7.65 -26.95
N LYS A 144 0.24 -6.51 -26.26
CA LYS A 144 0.58 -5.24 -26.92
C LYS A 144 1.96 -5.30 -27.60
N GLY A 145 2.85 -6.16 -27.11
CA GLY A 145 4.20 -6.34 -27.62
C GLY A 145 5.10 -5.12 -27.37
N VAL A 146 6.40 -5.31 -27.56
CA VAL A 146 7.40 -4.24 -27.40
C VAL A 146 7.06 -3.08 -28.33
N GLN A 147 6.89 -1.87 -27.75
CA GLN A 147 6.49 -0.70 -28.53
C GLN A 147 7.58 -0.28 -29.52
N PRO A 148 7.20 0.23 -30.71
CA PRO A 148 8.17 0.82 -31.64
C PRO A 148 8.96 1.93 -30.95
N ASN A 149 10.29 1.93 -31.08
CA ASN A 149 11.20 2.90 -30.47
C ASN A 149 11.24 2.88 -28.92
N VAL A 150 11.00 1.73 -28.30
CA VAL A 150 11.17 1.60 -26.84
C VAL A 150 12.60 1.98 -26.42
N ASP A 151 12.69 2.83 -25.40
CA ASP A 151 13.96 3.25 -24.81
C ASP A 151 14.09 2.73 -23.37
N TYR A 152 15.26 2.21 -23.04
CA TYR A 152 15.61 1.72 -21.70
C TYR A 152 16.71 2.55 -21.04
N SER A 153 16.96 3.75 -21.57
CA SER A 153 17.78 4.76 -20.93
C SER A 153 17.08 5.33 -19.69
N TYR A 154 17.85 5.92 -18.78
CA TYR A 154 17.28 6.58 -17.61
C TYR A 154 16.50 7.83 -18.02
N LYS A 155 15.30 8.02 -17.45
CA LYS A 155 14.41 9.19 -17.68
C LYS A 155 14.96 10.50 -17.09
N ALA A 156 16.24 10.56 -16.75
CA ALA A 156 16.86 11.68 -16.04
C ALA A 156 17.71 12.52 -16.98
N SER A 157 17.51 13.84 -16.94
CA SER A 157 18.29 14.82 -17.70
C SER A 157 19.66 15.10 -17.09
N SER A 158 19.87 14.71 -15.84
CA SER A 158 21.13 14.87 -15.10
C SER A 158 21.39 13.70 -14.15
N THR A 159 22.65 13.53 -13.75
CA THR A 159 23.04 12.49 -12.77
C THR A 159 22.31 12.67 -11.44
N SER A 160 22.15 13.91 -10.96
CA SER A 160 21.47 14.19 -9.69
C SER A 160 19.99 13.78 -9.75
N GLU A 161 19.32 14.06 -10.87
CA GLU A 161 17.95 13.60 -11.10
C GLU A 161 17.84 12.07 -11.15
N GLY A 162 18.81 11.40 -11.79
CA GLY A 162 18.89 9.93 -11.82
C GLY A 162 19.00 9.33 -10.41
N VAL A 163 19.82 9.94 -9.54
CA VAL A 163 19.93 9.52 -8.14
C VAL A 163 18.59 9.69 -7.41
N PHE A 164 17.90 10.82 -7.55
CA PHE A 164 16.60 11.01 -6.88
C PHE A 164 15.54 10.03 -7.38
N HIS A 165 15.50 9.72 -8.67
CA HIS A 165 14.59 8.70 -9.22
C HIS A 165 14.91 7.32 -8.67
N PHE A 166 16.19 6.95 -8.58
CA PHE A 166 16.62 5.70 -7.95
C PHE A 166 16.16 5.63 -6.48
N LEU A 167 16.35 6.70 -5.71
CA LEU A 167 15.90 6.76 -4.31
C LEU A 167 14.38 6.70 -4.16
N SER A 168 13.62 7.33 -5.06
CA SER A 168 12.16 7.19 -5.08
C SER A 168 11.74 5.75 -5.34
N GLY A 169 12.35 5.11 -6.34
CA GLY A 169 12.08 3.72 -6.71
C GLY A 169 12.36 2.72 -5.57
N LEU A 170 13.38 2.96 -4.76
CA LEU A 170 13.63 2.19 -3.54
C LEU A 170 12.42 2.19 -2.58
N GLY A 171 11.76 3.34 -2.44
CA GLY A 171 10.58 3.50 -1.59
C GLY A 171 9.36 2.84 -2.21
N GLU A 172 9.18 2.97 -3.52
CA GLU A 172 8.11 2.28 -4.25
C GLU A 172 8.20 0.77 -4.07
N VAL A 173 9.41 0.19 -4.13
CA VAL A 173 9.62 -1.24 -3.86
C VAL A 173 9.34 -1.57 -2.38
N ALA A 174 9.80 -0.73 -1.44
CA ALA A 174 9.52 -0.93 -0.01
C ALA A 174 8.00 -0.89 0.29
N PHE A 175 7.26 0.01 -0.34
CA PHE A 175 5.81 0.10 -0.23
C PHE A 175 5.12 -1.12 -0.84
N ALA A 176 5.61 -1.66 -1.96
CA ALA A 176 4.97 -2.79 -2.64
C ALA A 176 4.83 -4.02 -1.72
N PHE A 177 5.83 -4.27 -0.87
CA PHE A 177 5.86 -5.39 0.08
C PHE A 177 5.34 -5.02 1.48
N ALA A 178 4.47 -4.01 1.56
CA ALA A 178 3.74 -3.65 2.77
C ALA A 178 2.88 -4.81 3.30
N GLY A 179 2.81 -4.95 4.63
CA GLY A 179 1.92 -5.93 5.29
C GLY A 179 2.32 -6.30 6.72
N HIS A 180 3.59 -6.10 7.10
CA HIS A 180 4.14 -6.46 8.41
C HIS A 180 3.43 -5.77 9.58
N ASN A 181 2.91 -4.56 9.36
CA ASN A 181 2.27 -3.76 10.40
C ASN A 181 0.82 -4.16 10.72
N VAL A 182 0.22 -5.07 9.94
CA VAL A 182 -1.14 -5.61 10.19
C VAL A 182 -1.12 -7.12 10.39
N VAL A 183 0.04 -7.77 10.25
CA VAL A 183 0.16 -9.23 10.28
C VAL A 183 -0.22 -9.81 11.64
N LEU A 184 0.11 -9.11 12.74
CA LEU A 184 -0.22 -9.57 14.09
C LEU A 184 -1.72 -9.46 14.34
N GLU A 185 -2.32 -8.35 13.91
CA GLU A 185 -3.76 -8.10 14.00
C GLU A 185 -4.56 -9.13 13.20
N ILE A 186 -4.07 -9.54 12.03
CA ILE A 186 -4.65 -10.63 11.22
C ILE A 186 -4.48 -11.97 11.93
N GLN A 187 -3.28 -12.29 12.40
CA GLN A 187 -3.00 -13.56 13.10
C GLN A 187 -3.80 -13.70 14.40
N ALA A 188 -4.09 -12.60 15.09
CA ALA A 188 -4.92 -12.57 16.29
C ALA A 188 -6.34 -13.11 16.03
N THR A 189 -6.85 -13.00 14.79
CA THR A 189 -8.16 -13.54 14.38
C THR A 189 -8.17 -15.07 14.23
N ILE A 190 -7.01 -15.70 14.15
CA ILE A 190 -6.87 -17.16 14.04
C ILE A 190 -6.95 -17.77 15.45
N PRO A 191 -7.84 -18.76 15.68
CA PRO A 191 -7.90 -19.48 16.94
C PRO A 191 -6.54 -20.13 17.28
N SER A 192 -6.13 -20.04 18.54
CA SER A 192 -4.86 -20.57 19.03
C SER A 192 -5.06 -21.37 20.31
N THR A 193 -4.34 -22.49 20.43
CA THR A 193 -4.26 -23.33 21.63
C THR A 193 -2.80 -23.74 21.86
N PRO A 194 -2.39 -24.12 23.09
CA PRO A 194 -1.03 -24.58 23.33
C PRO A 194 -0.58 -25.72 22.41
N GLU A 195 -1.51 -26.61 22.03
CA GLU A 195 -1.25 -27.76 21.15
C GLU A 195 -1.32 -27.41 19.65
N LYS A 196 -2.06 -26.36 19.29
CA LYS A 196 -2.24 -25.86 17.92
C LYS A 196 -2.07 -24.35 17.88
N PRO A 197 -0.82 -23.84 17.85
CA PRO A 197 -0.54 -22.42 17.84
C PRO A 197 -0.94 -21.78 16.50
N SER A 198 -1.38 -20.52 16.53
CA SER A 198 -1.84 -19.78 15.34
C SER A 198 -0.76 -19.61 14.26
N LYS A 199 0.52 -19.69 14.66
CA LYS A 199 1.68 -19.53 13.77
C LYS A 199 1.72 -20.53 12.62
N GLY A 200 1.24 -21.77 12.83
CA GLY A 200 1.23 -22.81 11.80
C GLY A 200 0.29 -22.47 10.63
N PRO A 201 -1.02 -22.29 10.89
CA PRO A 201 -1.97 -21.83 9.88
C PRO A 201 -1.57 -20.47 9.26
N MET A 202 -1.13 -19.52 10.08
CA MET A 202 -0.71 -18.20 9.60
C MET A 202 0.46 -18.30 8.61
N TRP A 203 1.48 -19.11 8.92
CA TRP A 203 2.64 -19.27 8.04
C TRP A 203 2.28 -19.88 6.68
N LYS A 204 1.36 -20.86 6.65
CA LYS A 204 0.83 -21.40 5.38
C LYS A 204 0.13 -20.31 4.56
N GLY A 205 -0.65 -19.45 5.23
CA GLY A 205 -1.28 -18.29 4.60
C GLY A 205 -0.25 -17.30 4.04
N VAL A 206 0.80 -17.00 4.80
CA VAL A 206 1.89 -16.11 4.37
C VAL A 206 2.63 -16.65 3.15
N ILE A 207 2.97 -17.94 3.12
CA ILE A 207 3.61 -18.56 1.95
C ILE A 207 2.73 -18.41 0.71
N LEU A 208 1.44 -18.74 0.81
CA LEU A 208 0.51 -18.60 -0.30
C LEU A 208 0.41 -17.13 -0.77
N ALA A 209 0.30 -16.19 0.17
CA ALA A 209 0.25 -14.76 -0.14
C ALA A 209 1.51 -14.30 -0.87
N TYR A 210 2.71 -14.73 -0.45
CA TYR A 210 3.97 -14.35 -1.10
C TYR A 210 4.16 -14.95 -2.48
N LEU A 211 3.65 -16.17 -2.72
CA LEU A 211 3.59 -16.76 -4.05
C LEU A 211 2.68 -15.94 -4.97
N VAL A 212 1.48 -15.56 -4.48
CA VAL A 212 0.56 -14.69 -5.21
C VAL A 212 1.19 -13.33 -5.50
N VAL A 213 1.84 -12.71 -4.52
CA VAL A 213 2.57 -11.44 -4.69
C VAL A 213 3.63 -11.56 -5.78
N ALA A 214 4.44 -12.62 -5.78
CA ALA A 214 5.44 -12.85 -6.82
C ALA A 214 4.81 -12.98 -8.22
N LEU A 215 3.70 -13.73 -8.32
CA LEU A 215 2.94 -13.92 -9.57
C LEU A 215 2.27 -12.63 -10.07
N CYS A 216 1.96 -11.69 -9.18
CA CYS A 216 1.37 -10.42 -9.56
C CYS A 216 2.46 -9.39 -9.90
N TYR A 217 3.45 -9.21 -9.03
CA TYR A 217 4.38 -8.09 -9.10
C TYR A 217 5.50 -8.30 -10.12
N PHE A 218 6.14 -9.47 -10.15
CA PHE A 218 7.27 -9.69 -11.05
C PHE A 218 6.86 -9.65 -12.52
N PRO A 219 5.75 -10.31 -12.95
CA PRO A 219 5.28 -10.18 -14.32
C PRO A 219 4.93 -8.74 -14.66
N VAL A 220 4.15 -8.03 -13.82
CA VAL A 220 3.76 -6.64 -14.08
C VAL A 220 4.99 -5.73 -14.21
N ALA A 221 5.95 -5.82 -13.31
CA ALA A 221 7.15 -4.99 -13.32
C ALA A 221 8.06 -5.31 -14.51
N PHE A 222 8.39 -6.59 -14.72
CA PHE A 222 9.37 -7.00 -15.74
C PHE A 222 8.81 -6.93 -17.14
N ILE A 223 7.58 -7.42 -17.37
CA ILE A 223 6.93 -7.34 -18.67
C ILE A 223 6.56 -5.89 -18.97
N GLY A 224 5.97 -5.18 -18.01
CA GLY A 224 5.59 -3.78 -18.20
C GLY A 224 6.78 -2.92 -18.61
N TYR A 225 7.90 -3.02 -17.87
CA TYR A 225 9.11 -2.31 -18.24
C TYR A 225 9.73 -2.81 -19.56
N TRP A 226 9.65 -4.11 -19.85
CA TRP A 226 10.10 -4.66 -21.14
C TRP A 226 9.28 -4.15 -22.33
N VAL A 227 7.99 -3.90 -22.15
CA VAL A 227 7.11 -3.48 -23.24
C VAL A 227 7.19 -1.97 -23.46
N PHE A 228 7.22 -1.17 -22.38
CA PHE A 228 7.10 0.28 -22.42
C PHE A 228 8.42 1.04 -22.15
N GLY A 229 9.43 0.39 -21.60
CA GLY A 229 10.70 1.04 -21.28
C GLY A 229 10.54 2.23 -20.33
N ASN A 230 11.26 3.32 -20.59
CA ASN A 230 11.23 4.55 -19.80
C ASN A 230 9.96 5.41 -20.00
N THR A 231 9.05 4.99 -20.89
CA THR A 231 7.74 5.64 -21.11
C THR A 231 6.61 5.01 -20.30
N VAL A 232 6.91 3.97 -19.52
CA VAL A 232 5.93 3.39 -18.58
C VAL A 232 5.45 4.46 -17.59
N GLU A 233 4.14 4.47 -17.33
CA GLU A 233 3.54 5.31 -16.30
C GLU A 233 3.61 4.60 -14.94
N ASP A 234 3.60 5.35 -13.83
CA ASP A 234 3.65 4.79 -12.47
C ASP A 234 2.54 3.74 -12.24
N ASN A 235 1.39 3.94 -12.88
CA ASN A 235 0.32 2.94 -12.95
C ASN A 235 0.26 2.39 -14.39
N ILE A 236 0.68 1.15 -14.56
CA ILE A 236 0.73 0.46 -15.86
C ILE A 236 -0.62 0.41 -16.59
N LEU A 237 -1.75 0.40 -15.86
CA LEU A 237 -3.08 0.42 -16.47
C LEU A 237 -3.39 1.75 -17.19
N ILE A 238 -2.61 2.80 -16.93
CA ILE A 238 -2.67 4.06 -17.66
C ILE A 238 -1.91 3.94 -18.99
N SER A 239 -0.79 3.21 -19.02
CA SER A 239 0.01 2.93 -20.24
C SER A 239 -0.72 2.01 -21.25
N LEU A 240 -1.79 1.36 -20.82
CA LEU A 240 -2.66 0.54 -21.65
C LEU A 240 -3.90 1.34 -22.08
N GLU A 241 -4.24 1.24 -23.38
CA GLU A 241 -5.35 2.02 -23.98
C GLU A 241 -6.38 1.15 -24.71
N LYS A 242 -5.99 -0.05 -25.16
CA LYS A 242 -6.84 -0.94 -25.95
C LYS A 242 -6.66 -2.41 -25.52
N PRO A 243 -7.72 -3.23 -25.61
CA PRO A 243 -9.12 -2.85 -25.91
C PRO A 243 -9.79 -2.14 -24.71
N ALA A 244 -10.64 -1.14 -24.99
CA ALA A 244 -11.20 -0.24 -23.98
C ALA A 244 -11.96 -0.96 -22.85
N TRP A 245 -12.78 -1.96 -23.20
CA TRP A 245 -13.56 -2.72 -22.21
C TRP A 245 -12.67 -3.43 -21.18
N LEU A 246 -11.50 -3.93 -21.60
CA LEU A 246 -10.57 -4.66 -20.73
C LEU A 246 -9.90 -3.69 -19.75
N ILE A 247 -9.50 -2.51 -20.23
CA ILE A 247 -8.88 -1.47 -19.40
C ILE A 247 -9.89 -0.88 -18.41
N ALA A 248 -11.14 -0.66 -18.85
CA ALA A 248 -12.22 -0.26 -17.97
C ALA A 248 -12.46 -1.31 -16.86
N THR A 249 -12.52 -2.59 -17.22
CA THR A 249 -12.70 -3.70 -16.27
C THR A 249 -11.55 -3.76 -15.26
N ALA A 250 -10.30 -3.70 -15.73
CA ALA A 250 -9.12 -3.72 -14.86
C ALA A 250 -9.12 -2.56 -13.86
N ASN A 251 -9.50 -1.36 -14.28
CA ASN A 251 -9.60 -0.21 -13.38
C ASN A 251 -10.71 -0.38 -12.33
N MET A 252 -11.86 -0.98 -12.69
CA MET A 252 -12.90 -1.29 -11.69
C MET A 252 -12.46 -2.38 -10.71
N PHE A 253 -11.69 -3.36 -11.16
CA PHE A 253 -11.07 -4.34 -10.27
C PHE A 253 -10.09 -3.68 -9.30
N VAL A 254 -9.29 -2.72 -9.75
CA VAL A 254 -8.45 -1.91 -8.84
C VAL A 254 -9.32 -1.19 -7.81
N VAL A 255 -10.42 -0.54 -8.21
CA VAL A 255 -11.34 0.14 -7.29
C VAL A 255 -11.86 -0.80 -6.20
N ILE A 256 -12.35 -1.99 -6.58
CA ILE A 256 -12.86 -2.97 -5.60
C ILE A 256 -11.73 -3.46 -4.69
N HIS A 257 -10.55 -3.73 -5.25
CA HIS A 257 -9.38 -4.13 -4.48
C HIS A 257 -9.02 -3.09 -3.41
N VAL A 258 -8.84 -1.83 -3.81
CA VAL A 258 -8.44 -0.78 -2.87
C VAL A 258 -9.53 -0.44 -1.85
N ILE A 259 -10.81 -0.70 -2.15
CA ILE A 259 -11.89 -0.57 -1.16
C ILE A 259 -11.65 -1.51 0.02
N GLY A 260 -11.39 -2.79 -0.27
CA GLY A 260 -11.14 -3.79 0.78
C GLY A 260 -9.83 -3.55 1.52
N SER A 261 -8.75 -3.26 0.78
CA SER A 261 -7.44 -2.98 1.37
C SER A 261 -7.47 -1.76 2.29
N TYR A 262 -8.18 -0.68 1.94
CA TYR A 262 -8.36 0.48 2.83
C TYR A 262 -8.98 0.07 4.17
N GLN A 263 -10.00 -0.80 4.17
CA GLN A 263 -10.61 -1.23 5.43
C GLN A 263 -9.63 -2.00 6.31
N ILE A 264 -8.78 -2.85 5.72
CA ILE A 264 -7.76 -3.62 6.46
C ILE A 264 -6.81 -2.69 7.21
N TYR A 265 -6.32 -1.63 6.55
CA TYR A 265 -5.39 -0.67 7.17
C TYR A 265 -6.06 0.37 8.05
N ALA A 266 -7.34 0.68 7.86
CA ALA A 266 -8.07 1.63 8.70
C ALA A 266 -8.46 1.04 10.07
N MET A 267 -8.70 -0.27 10.17
CA MET A 267 -9.17 -0.90 11.42
C MET A 267 -8.21 -0.74 12.61
N PRO A 268 -6.88 -0.95 12.49
CA PRO A 268 -5.96 -0.72 13.61
C PRO A 268 -5.91 0.76 14.03
N VAL A 269 -5.95 1.69 13.07
CA VAL A 269 -6.02 3.13 13.37
C VAL A 269 -7.29 3.46 14.16
N PHE A 270 -8.44 2.91 13.76
CA PHE A 270 -9.69 3.08 14.49
C PHE A 270 -9.58 2.54 15.92
N ASP A 271 -9.08 1.32 16.09
CA ASP A 271 -8.89 0.68 17.40
C ASP A 271 -8.02 1.54 18.31
N MET A 272 -6.94 2.10 17.77
CA MET A 272 -6.01 2.93 18.53
C MET A 272 -6.57 4.30 18.91
N ILE A 273 -7.24 4.99 17.98
CA ILE A 273 -7.91 6.29 18.26
C ILE A 273 -9.03 6.09 19.29
N GLU A 274 -9.88 5.07 19.11
CA GLU A 274 -10.97 4.76 20.03
C GLU A 274 -10.41 4.37 21.42
N THR A 275 -9.34 3.57 21.48
CA THR A 275 -8.68 3.20 22.72
C THR A 275 -8.10 4.41 23.45
N LEU A 276 -7.46 5.34 22.74
CA LEU A 276 -6.97 6.60 23.31
C LEU A 276 -8.12 7.40 23.93
N LEU A 277 -9.20 7.60 23.17
CA LEU A 277 -10.35 8.40 23.59
C LEU A 277 -11.06 7.81 24.81
N VAL A 278 -11.26 6.48 24.84
CA VAL A 278 -11.97 5.80 25.93
C VAL A 278 -11.07 5.60 27.15
N LYS A 279 -9.85 5.05 26.98
CA LYS A 279 -9.01 4.66 28.12
C LYS A 279 -8.24 5.83 28.72
N ARG A 280 -7.73 6.75 27.89
CA ARG A 280 -6.88 7.87 28.33
C ARG A 280 -7.68 9.15 28.52
N LEU A 281 -8.52 9.52 27.55
CA LEU A 281 -9.35 10.73 27.63
C LEU A 281 -10.71 10.52 28.31
N LYS A 282 -11.00 9.28 28.75
CA LYS A 282 -12.17 8.91 29.56
C LYS A 282 -13.53 9.23 28.91
N PHE A 283 -13.58 9.23 27.57
CA PHE A 283 -14.85 9.37 26.85
C PHE A 283 -15.70 8.10 26.98
N LYS A 284 -17.03 8.28 27.04
CA LYS A 284 -17.97 7.15 27.12
C LYS A 284 -17.96 6.37 25.79
N PRO A 285 -17.72 5.05 25.80
CA PRO A 285 -17.82 4.23 24.60
C PRO A 285 -19.28 4.24 24.12
N CYS A 286 -19.54 4.87 22.98
CA CYS A 286 -20.87 4.96 22.40
C CYS A 286 -20.80 5.00 20.86
N PHE A 287 -21.92 4.66 20.21
CA PHE A 287 -22.02 4.69 18.76
C PHE A 287 -21.63 6.05 18.17
N ARG A 288 -22.02 7.15 18.82
CA ARG A 288 -21.70 8.52 18.37
C ARG A 288 -20.19 8.78 18.34
N LEU A 289 -19.45 8.34 19.37
CA LEU A 289 -18.00 8.50 19.42
C LEU A 289 -17.35 7.79 18.23
N ARG A 290 -17.71 6.51 18.04
CA ARG A 290 -17.21 5.67 16.95
C ARG A 290 -17.55 6.24 15.57
N PHE A 291 -18.79 6.70 15.38
CA PHE A 291 -19.23 7.29 14.13
C PHE A 291 -18.41 8.54 13.77
N ILE A 292 -18.23 9.44 14.74
CA ILE A 292 -17.49 10.70 14.55
C ILE A 292 -16.01 10.41 14.28
N THR A 293 -15.36 9.57 15.10
CA THR A 293 -13.91 9.32 14.96
C THR A 293 -13.56 8.70 13.63
N ARG A 294 -14.33 7.70 13.20
CA ARG A 294 -14.11 7.01 11.93
C ARG A 294 -14.42 7.89 10.73
N SER A 295 -15.50 8.67 10.79
CA SER A 295 -15.84 9.62 9.73
C SER A 295 -14.79 10.73 9.60
N LEU A 296 -14.29 11.26 10.72
CA LEU A 296 -13.21 12.27 10.70
C LEU A 296 -11.92 11.70 10.11
N TYR A 297 -11.59 10.44 10.40
CA TYR A 297 -10.44 9.77 9.81
C TYR A 297 -10.57 9.61 8.28
N VAL A 298 -11.73 9.15 7.80
CA VAL A 298 -11.99 9.04 6.36
C VAL A 298 -11.92 10.42 5.70
N ALA A 299 -12.52 11.44 6.31
CA ALA A 299 -12.44 12.82 5.84
C ALA A 299 -10.99 13.33 5.77
N PHE A 300 -10.18 13.04 6.79
CA PHE A 300 -8.77 13.41 6.82
C PHE A 300 -7.98 12.77 5.66
N THR A 301 -8.06 11.45 5.51
CA THR A 301 -7.34 10.74 4.42
C THR A 301 -7.82 11.19 3.03
N MET A 302 -9.11 11.48 2.87
CA MET A 302 -9.67 12.05 1.65
C MET A 302 -9.09 13.45 1.35
N LEU A 303 -9.08 14.36 2.33
CA LEU A 303 -8.56 15.72 2.14
C LEU A 303 -7.08 15.72 1.76
N VAL A 304 -6.28 14.87 2.42
CA VAL A 304 -4.85 14.74 2.08
C VAL A 304 -4.68 14.12 0.69
N GLY A 305 -5.47 13.10 0.34
CA GLY A 305 -5.45 12.49 -0.99
C GLY A 305 -5.82 13.47 -2.12
N ILE A 306 -6.77 14.37 -1.88
CA ILE A 306 -7.13 15.46 -2.81
C ILE A 306 -5.99 16.48 -2.92
N ALA A 307 -5.31 16.76 -1.80
CA ALA A 307 -4.24 17.74 -1.74
C ALA A 307 -2.96 17.28 -2.44
N VAL A 308 -2.65 15.98 -2.38
CA VAL A 308 -1.41 15.41 -2.89
C VAL A 308 -1.68 14.15 -3.74
N PRO A 309 -2.34 14.24 -4.92
CA PRO A 309 -2.75 13.07 -5.71
C PRO A 309 -1.64 12.49 -6.59
N PHE A 310 -0.38 12.49 -6.11
CA PHE A 310 0.79 12.05 -6.87
C PHE A 310 1.16 10.62 -6.45
N PHE A 311 0.82 9.64 -7.29
CA PHE A 311 0.88 8.22 -6.93
C PHE A 311 2.32 7.76 -6.66
N GLY A 312 3.25 7.86 -7.63
CA GLY A 312 4.65 7.46 -7.42
C GLY A 312 5.34 8.25 -6.30
N GLY A 313 5.10 9.57 -6.21
CA GLY A 313 5.65 10.40 -5.14
C GLY A 313 5.20 9.98 -3.73
N LEU A 314 3.91 9.65 -3.56
CA LEU A 314 3.39 9.14 -2.28
C LEU A 314 3.96 7.76 -1.94
N LEU A 315 4.06 6.86 -2.92
CA LEU A 315 4.64 5.52 -2.76
C LEU A 315 6.11 5.61 -2.34
N GLY A 316 6.92 6.39 -3.05
CA GLY A 316 8.33 6.59 -2.72
C GLY A 316 8.52 7.22 -1.34
N PHE A 317 7.72 8.25 -1.01
CA PHE A 317 7.81 8.94 0.28
C PHE A 317 7.42 8.05 1.46
N PHE A 318 6.20 7.49 1.45
CA PHE A 318 5.73 6.65 2.56
C PHE A 318 6.47 5.31 2.59
N GLY A 319 6.79 4.73 1.43
CA GLY A 319 7.58 3.51 1.31
C GLY A 319 8.94 3.61 2.00
N GLY A 320 9.66 4.71 1.73
CA GLY A 320 10.90 5.02 2.44
C GLY A 320 10.69 5.28 3.93
N LEU A 321 9.87 6.30 4.27
CA LEU A 321 9.80 6.84 5.62
C LEU A 321 9.14 5.84 6.59
N ALA A 322 8.09 5.18 6.12
CA ALA A 322 7.14 4.45 6.94
C ALA A 322 7.39 2.92 6.85
N PHE A 323 7.48 2.40 5.62
CA PHE A 323 7.52 0.95 5.38
C PHE A 323 8.91 0.36 5.56
N ALA A 324 9.96 1.07 5.18
CA ALA A 324 11.31 0.54 5.26
C ALA A 324 11.73 0.09 6.68
N PRO A 325 11.60 0.90 7.74
CA PRO A 325 12.04 0.46 9.06
C PRO A 325 11.09 -0.54 9.73
N THR A 326 9.83 -0.66 9.30
CA THR A 326 8.86 -1.66 9.82
C THR A 326 8.97 -3.00 9.13
N THR A 327 9.49 -3.02 7.91
CA THR A 327 9.52 -4.20 7.04
C THR A 327 10.91 -4.83 6.97
N TYR A 328 11.96 -4.03 7.06
CA TYR A 328 13.36 -4.45 6.91
C TYR A 328 14.16 -4.40 8.22
N PHE A 329 13.49 -4.50 9.38
CA PHE A 329 14.08 -4.28 10.70
C PHE A 329 15.29 -5.17 11.05
N ILE A 330 15.48 -6.32 10.39
CA ILE A 330 16.67 -7.18 10.57
C ILE A 330 17.85 -6.72 9.72
N CYS A 331 17.59 -6.28 8.49
CA CYS A 331 18.59 -5.60 7.71
C CYS A 331 18.62 -4.14 8.16
N ILE A 332 18.98 -3.87 9.42
CA ILE A 332 18.98 -2.52 10.02
C ILE A 332 19.69 -1.53 9.08
N VAL A 333 20.81 -1.93 8.47
CA VAL A 333 21.52 -1.12 7.49
C VAL A 333 20.65 -0.80 6.26
N PHE A 334 20.02 -1.81 5.65
CA PHE A 334 19.15 -1.62 4.49
C PHE A 334 17.88 -0.83 4.82
N GLY A 335 17.21 -1.16 5.94
CA GLY A 335 16.03 -0.45 6.44
C GLY A 335 16.32 1.02 6.79
N VAL A 336 17.45 1.30 7.44
CA VAL A 336 17.89 2.68 7.74
C VAL A 336 18.26 3.43 6.47
N LEU A 337 18.96 2.80 5.52
CA LEU A 337 19.28 3.43 4.23
C LEU A 337 18.01 3.79 3.46
N LEU A 338 17.05 2.87 3.38
CA LEU A 338 15.75 3.14 2.78
C LEU A 338 14.99 4.25 3.52
N MET A 339 14.98 4.23 4.85
CA MET A 339 14.32 5.25 5.68
C MET A 339 14.90 6.65 5.49
N VAL A 340 16.22 6.77 5.35
CA VAL A 340 16.87 8.07 5.20
C VAL A 340 16.85 8.54 3.75
N LEU A 341 17.18 7.67 2.81
CA LEU A 341 17.46 8.07 1.43
C LEU A 341 16.19 8.12 0.57
N SER A 342 15.28 7.16 0.74
CA SER A 342 14.13 7.06 -0.15
C SER A 342 13.12 8.22 -0.02
N PRO A 343 12.79 8.72 1.19
CA PRO A 343 11.90 9.87 1.34
C PRO A 343 12.42 11.13 0.66
N ILE A 344 13.74 11.29 0.51
CA ILE A 344 14.34 12.42 -0.19
C ILE A 344 13.94 12.39 -1.67
N GLY A 345 14.03 11.22 -2.30
CA GLY A 345 13.59 10.99 -3.67
C GLY A 345 12.08 11.23 -3.84
N GLY A 346 11.28 10.58 -2.99
CA GLY A 346 9.82 10.73 -3.00
C GLY A 346 9.38 12.18 -2.79
N LEU A 347 10.00 12.88 -1.83
CA LEU A 347 9.70 14.29 -1.53
C LEU A 347 10.06 15.21 -2.70
N ARG A 348 11.20 14.99 -3.38
CA ARG A 348 11.51 15.76 -4.61
C ARG A 348 10.44 15.54 -5.67
N THR A 349 10.02 14.29 -5.90
CA THR A 349 8.95 13.96 -6.86
C THR A 349 7.65 14.66 -6.50
N LEU A 350 7.28 14.70 -5.22
CA LEU A 350 6.11 15.43 -4.72
C LEU A 350 6.23 16.94 -4.96
N ILE A 351 7.37 17.55 -4.64
CA ILE A 351 7.60 19.00 -4.83
C ILE A 351 7.52 19.38 -6.31
N LEU A 352 8.14 18.60 -7.19
CA LEU A 352 8.11 18.87 -8.64
C LEU A 352 6.71 18.70 -9.22
N SER A 353 5.98 17.68 -8.77
CA SER A 353 4.60 17.44 -9.22
C SER A 353 3.63 18.52 -8.71
N ALA A 354 3.85 19.03 -7.50
CA ALA A 354 3.03 20.07 -6.88
C ALA A 354 3.10 21.42 -7.62
N LYS A 355 4.25 21.77 -8.23
CA LYS A 355 4.42 23.06 -8.93
C LYS A 355 3.39 23.31 -10.04
N ASN A 356 2.91 22.24 -10.68
CA ASN A 356 1.98 22.33 -11.80
C ASN A 356 0.54 21.96 -11.42
N TYR A 357 0.27 21.63 -10.16
CA TYR A 357 -1.04 21.13 -9.74
C TYR A 357 -1.98 22.27 -9.34
N ARG A 358 -3.21 22.25 -9.88
CA ARG A 358 -4.28 23.18 -9.53
C ARG A 358 -5.43 22.43 -8.87
N PHE A 359 -5.77 22.81 -7.64
CA PHE A 359 -6.78 22.14 -6.82
C PHE A 359 -8.18 22.12 -7.44
N PHE A 360 -8.64 23.27 -7.96
CA PHE A 360 -10.02 23.45 -8.45
C PHE A 360 -10.16 24.26 -9.75
N SER A 361 -9.06 24.68 -10.41
CA SER A 361 -9.07 25.43 -11.70
C SER A 361 -9.10 24.52 -12.91
#